data_AF-A0A519TXY3-F1
#
_entry.id   AF-A0A519TXY3-F1
#
_cell.length_a   1.000
_cell.length_b   1.000
_cell.length_c   1.000
_cell.angle_alpha   90.00
_cell.angle_beta   90.00
_cell.angle_gamma   90.00
#
_symmetry.space_group_name_H-M   'P 1'
#
loop_
_entity.id
_entity.type
_entity.pdbx_description
1 polymer ?
#
loop_
_entity_poly.entity_id
_entity_poly.type
_entity_poly.pdbx_seq_one_letter_code
_entity_poly.pdbx_strand_id
1 'polypeptide(L)'
;MTASQQDQQIQATVRAQRGRLLRFIERRVPDPDEAEDILQDVFAELVESYRLFKPVEQAAAWLLRVARNRIIDRYRRPRATRKSQAAACSTGLN
;
A
#
# COMPACT_ATOMS: atom_id res chain seq x y z
N MET A 1 11.84 -20.56 6.43
CA MET A 1 12.23 -19.50 5.48
C MET A 1 13.12 -18.52 6.21
N THR A 2 14.32 -18.27 5.71
CA THR A 2 15.20 -17.21 6.25
C THR A 2 14.65 -15.84 5.81
N ALA A 3 15.00 -14.77 6.53
CA ALA A 3 14.54 -13.41 6.22
C ALA A 3 14.84 -13.00 4.75
N SER A 4 16.04 -13.35 4.26
CA SER A 4 16.46 -13.06 2.89
C SER A 4 15.62 -13.78 1.81
N GLN A 5 15.14 -15.00 2.09
CA GLN A 5 14.26 -15.73 1.18
C GLN A 5 12.87 -15.08 1.12
N GLN A 6 12.38 -14.55 2.23
CA GLN A 6 11.10 -13.82 2.27
C GLN A 6 11.19 -12.52 1.48
N ASP A 7 12.28 -11.76 1.63
CA ASP A 7 12.49 -10.51 0.88
C ASP A 7 12.53 -10.76 -0.63
N GLN A 8 13.18 -11.82 -1.09
CA GLN A 8 13.20 -12.21 -2.50
C GLN A 8 11.80 -12.56 -3.03
N GLN A 9 11.02 -13.33 -2.25
CA GLN A 9 9.64 -13.69 -2.61
C GLN A 9 8.74 -12.45 -2.71
N ILE A 10 8.88 -11.51 -1.77
CA ILE A 10 8.16 -10.23 -1.76
C ILE A 10 8.53 -9.43 -3.01
N GLN A 11 9.83 -9.25 -3.28
CA GLN A 11 10.28 -8.49 -4.45
C GLN A 11 9.78 -9.09 -5.76
N ALA A 12 9.81 -10.42 -5.91
CA ALA A 12 9.29 -11.10 -7.09
C ALA A 12 7.78 -10.84 -7.26
N THR A 13 7.02 -10.93 -6.17
CA THR A 13 5.57 -10.69 -6.16
C THR A 13 5.24 -9.24 -6.50
N VAL A 14 5.95 -8.28 -5.90
CA VAL A 14 5.78 -6.84 -6.16
C VAL A 14 6.04 -6.55 -7.63
N ARG A 15 7.17 -7.01 -8.18
CA ARG A 15 7.53 -6.80 -9.60
C ARG A 15 6.47 -7.39 -10.54
N ALA A 16 5.98 -8.58 -10.24
CA ALA A 16 4.97 -9.25 -11.06
C ALA A 16 3.60 -8.54 -11.04
N GLN A 17 3.17 -8.01 -9.87
CA GLN A 17 1.82 -7.47 -9.71
C GLN A 17 1.73 -5.95 -9.90
N ARG A 18 2.83 -5.19 -9.77
CA ARG A 18 2.83 -3.72 -9.83
C ARG A 18 2.08 -3.15 -11.03
N GLY A 19 2.41 -3.58 -12.25
CA GLY A 19 1.79 -3.05 -13.46
C GLY A 19 0.30 -3.38 -13.58
N ARG A 20 -0.13 -4.56 -13.11
CA ARG A 20 -1.54 -4.95 -13.10
C ARG A 20 -2.33 -4.17 -12.06
N LEU A 21 -1.75 -4.00 -10.89
CA LEU A 21 -2.38 -3.33 -9.75
C LEU A 21 -2.51 -1.82 -10.00
N LEU A 22 -1.45 -1.18 -10.50
CA LEU A 22 -1.48 0.24 -10.87
C LEU A 22 -2.57 0.53 -11.90
N ARG A 23 -2.61 -0.22 -13.03
CA ARG A 23 -3.69 -0.09 -14.02
C ARG A 23 -5.08 -0.32 -13.46
N PHE A 24 -5.21 -1.20 -12.46
CA PHE A 24 -6.50 -1.45 -11.80
C PHE A 24 -6.95 -0.27 -10.93
N ILE A 25 -5.99 0.39 -10.27
CA ILE A 25 -6.22 1.58 -9.43
C ILE A 25 -6.50 2.80 -10.31
N GLU A 26 -5.69 3.07 -11.33
CA GLU A 26 -5.85 4.19 -12.28
C GLU A 26 -7.22 4.19 -12.98
N ARG A 27 -7.81 3.00 -13.21
CA ARG A 27 -9.17 2.88 -13.77
C ARG A 27 -10.28 3.34 -12.82
N ARG A 28 -9.98 3.47 -11.53
CA ARG A 28 -10.93 3.83 -10.47
C ARG A 28 -10.64 5.19 -9.88
N VAL A 29 -9.36 5.55 -9.79
CA VAL A 29 -8.86 6.79 -9.20
C VAL A 29 -8.25 7.61 -10.34
N PRO A 30 -8.90 8.71 -10.76
CA PRO A 30 -8.44 9.51 -11.89
C PRO A 30 -7.22 10.39 -11.56
N ASP A 31 -6.95 10.64 -10.28
CA ASP A 31 -5.78 11.38 -9.83
C ASP A 31 -4.56 10.42 -9.76
N PRO A 32 -3.51 10.67 -10.56
CA PRO A 32 -2.33 9.81 -10.60
C PRO A 32 -1.57 9.81 -9.26
N ASP A 33 -1.53 10.93 -8.53
CA ASP A 33 -0.84 11.02 -7.25
C ASP A 33 -1.55 10.14 -6.21
N GLU A 34 -2.89 10.18 -6.19
CA GLU A 34 -3.69 9.31 -5.32
C GLU A 34 -3.58 7.84 -5.70
N ALA A 35 -3.48 7.53 -6.99
CA ALA A 35 -3.31 6.16 -7.46
C ALA A 35 -1.97 5.58 -7.01
N GLU A 36 -0.90 6.39 -7.04
CA GLU A 36 0.42 6.00 -6.56
C GLU A 36 0.46 5.86 -5.03
N ASP A 37 -0.17 6.77 -4.29
CA ASP A 37 -0.33 6.66 -2.83
C ASP A 37 -1.01 5.32 -2.44
N ILE A 38 -2.13 4.98 -3.10
CA ILE A 38 -2.84 3.72 -2.83
C ILE A 38 -1.98 2.52 -3.18
N LEU A 39 -1.22 2.58 -4.27
CA LEU A 39 -0.32 1.50 -4.67
C LEU A 39 0.76 1.27 -3.60
N GLN A 40 1.33 2.35 -3.05
CA GLN A 40 2.32 2.28 -1.98
C GLN A 40 1.73 1.66 -0.71
N ASP A 41 0.55 2.11 -0.27
CA ASP A 41 -0.15 1.57 0.91
C ASP A 41 -0.38 0.05 0.78
N VAL A 42 -0.82 -0.40 -0.40
CA VAL A 42 -1.09 -1.82 -0.66
C VAL A 42 0.19 -2.65 -0.57
N PHE A 43 1.33 -2.12 -1.05
CA PHE A 43 2.61 -2.82 -0.93
C PHE A 43 3.19 -2.79 0.48
N ALA A 44 2.98 -1.72 1.25
CA ALA A 44 3.37 -1.69 2.65
C ALA A 44 2.65 -2.81 3.43
N GLU A 45 1.34 -2.95 3.23
CA GLU A 45 0.54 -4.01 3.86
C GLU A 45 0.99 -5.40 3.38
N LEU A 46 1.42 -5.55 2.12
CA LEU A 46 1.98 -6.80 1.60
C LEU A 46 3.22 -7.20 2.39
N VAL A 47 4.18 -6.28 2.58
CA VAL A 47 5.41 -6.54 3.34
C VAL A 47 5.09 -6.94 4.78
N GLU A 48 4.17 -6.24 5.43
CA GLU A 48 3.72 -6.56 6.79
C GLU A 48 3.08 -7.96 6.86
N SER A 49 2.21 -8.30 5.91
CA SER A 49 1.54 -9.60 5.88
C SER A 49 2.51 -10.78 5.72
N TYR A 50 3.58 -10.60 4.91
CA TYR A 50 4.63 -11.60 4.73
C TYR A 50 5.49 -11.75 5.99
N ARG A 51 5.76 -10.67 6.72
CA ARG A 51 6.47 -10.70 8.01
C ARG A 51 5.69 -11.41 9.10
N LEU A 52 4.36 -11.35 9.04
CA LEU A 52 3.44 -12.04 9.96
C LEU A 52 3.20 -13.52 9.58
N PHE A 53 4.06 -14.11 8.74
CA PHE A 53 4.09 -15.54 8.42
C PHE A 53 2.82 -16.12 7.80
N LYS A 54 2.02 -15.32 7.10
CA LYS A 54 0.94 -15.86 6.25
C LYS A 54 1.49 -16.07 4.84
N PRO A 55 1.71 -17.32 4.37
CA PRO A 55 1.95 -17.55 2.97
C PRO A 55 0.71 -17.07 2.23
N VAL A 56 0.83 -15.96 1.50
CA VAL A 56 -0.27 -15.47 0.69
C VAL A 56 -0.27 -16.31 -0.59
N GLU A 57 -0.73 -17.57 -0.51
CA GLU A 57 -0.82 -18.48 -1.66
C GLU A 57 -1.59 -17.85 -2.83
N GLN A 58 -2.44 -16.85 -2.53
CA GLN A 58 -3.18 -16.06 -3.50
C GLN A 58 -2.84 -14.56 -3.38
N ALA A 59 -1.55 -14.21 -3.40
CA ALA A 59 -1.08 -12.83 -3.28
C ALA A 59 -1.82 -11.84 -4.19
N ALA A 60 -2.10 -12.23 -5.44
CA ALA A 60 -2.85 -11.39 -6.37
C ALA A 60 -4.29 -11.10 -5.91
N ALA A 61 -5.03 -12.10 -5.42
CA ALA A 61 -6.40 -11.91 -4.95
C ALA A 61 -6.45 -11.06 -3.68
N TRP A 62 -5.49 -11.28 -2.78
CA TRP A 62 -5.34 -10.49 -1.57
C TRP A 62 -4.99 -9.02 -1.89
N LEU A 63 -4.03 -8.78 -2.79
CA LEU A 63 -3.66 -7.42 -3.23
C LEU A 63 -4.84 -6.67 -3.86
N LEU A 64 -5.64 -7.33 -4.70
CA LEU A 64 -6.84 -6.74 -5.28
C LEU A 64 -7.89 -6.39 -4.21
N ARG A 65 -8.04 -7.24 -3.18
CA ARG A 65 -8.94 -6.98 -2.05
C ARG A 65 -8.47 -5.76 -1.26
N VAL A 66 -7.20 -5.70 -0.91
CA VAL A 66 -6.62 -4.57 -0.16
C VAL A 66 -6.75 -3.28 -0.97
N ALA A 67 -6.34 -3.29 -2.24
CA ALA A 67 -6.48 -2.12 -3.11
C ALA A 67 -7.94 -1.65 -3.22
N ARG A 68 -8.89 -2.56 -3.38
CA ARG A 68 -10.32 -2.20 -3.39
C ARG A 68 -10.76 -1.58 -2.07
N ASN A 69 -10.34 -2.13 -0.93
CA ASN A 69 -10.67 -1.58 0.39
C ASN A 69 -10.09 -0.17 0.57
N ARG A 70 -8.85 0.08 0.14
CA ARG A 70 -8.20 1.39 0.20
C ARG A 70 -8.92 2.42 -0.65
N ILE A 71 -9.28 2.04 -1.89
CA ILE A 71 -10.10 2.86 -2.77
C ILE A 71 -11.44 3.21 -2.10
N ILE A 72 -12.14 2.21 -1.54
CA ILE A 72 -13.42 2.43 -0.84
C ILE A 72 -13.25 3.35 0.38
N ASP A 73 -12.22 3.15 1.21
CA ASP A 73 -11.99 4.00 2.40
C ASP A 73 -11.78 5.46 1.99
N ARG A 74 -11.05 5.69 0.89
CA ARG A 74 -10.79 7.02 0.36
C ARG A 74 -12.05 7.70 -0.18
N TYR A 75 -12.91 6.97 -0.88
CA TYR A 75 -14.21 7.49 -1.30
C TYR A 75 -15.22 7.63 -0.16
N ARG A 76 -15.06 6.85 0.92
CA ARG A 76 -15.93 6.90 2.10
C ARG A 76 -15.59 8.07 3.02
N ARG A 77 -14.34 8.54 3.04
CA ARG A 77 -13.95 9.74 3.81
C ARG A 77 -14.36 11.00 3.02
N PRO A 78 -15.35 11.78 3.50
CA PRO A 78 -15.54 13.13 2.99
C PRO A 78 -14.23 13.90 3.23
N ARG A 79 -13.89 14.82 2.32
CA ARG A 79 -12.70 15.70 2.30
C ARG A 79 -12.65 16.68 3.49
N ALA A 80 -12.87 16.20 4.71
CA ALA A 80 -12.70 16.93 5.94
C ALA A 80 -11.47 16.36 6.66
N THR A 81 -10.45 17.20 6.79
CA THR A 81 -9.24 17.02 7.62
C THR A 81 -8.10 16.18 7.02
N ARG A 82 -7.53 16.67 5.90
CA ARG A 82 -6.07 16.66 5.74
C ARG A 82 -5.52 17.98 6.27
N LYS A 83 -5.55 18.16 7.59
CA LYS A 83 -4.75 19.19 8.27
C LYS A 83 -4.08 18.55 9.48
N SER A 84 -2.79 18.82 9.59
CA SER A 84 -1.95 18.68 10.79
C SER A 84 -1.32 17.31 11.05
N GLN A 85 -0.36 16.94 10.21
CA GLN A 85 0.91 16.36 10.68
C GLN A 85 2.08 17.14 10.07
N ALA A 86 2.15 18.42 10.44
CA ALA A 86 3.32 19.27 10.25
C ALA A 86 3.46 20.16 11.50
N ALA A 87 3.66 19.52 12.65
CA ALA A 87 3.98 20.19 13.91
C ALA A 87 4.66 19.17 14.87
N ALA A 88 5.79 18.64 14.44
CA ALA A 88 6.74 17.98 15.35
C ALA A 88 8.16 18.20 14.82
N CYS A 89 8.50 19.47 14.59
CA CYS A 89 9.88 19.91 14.48
C CYS A 89 10.01 21.24 15.24
N SER A 90 10.13 21.11 16.55
CA SER A 90 10.72 22.13 17.42
C SER A 90 11.75 21.41 18.28
N THR A 91 12.87 21.09 17.66
CA THR A 91 14.14 20.92 18.39
C THR A 91 14.67 22.33 18.65
N GLY A 92 14.92 22.68 19.91
CA GLY A 92 15.61 23.92 20.25
C GLY A 92 15.61 24.28 21.73
N LEU A 93 16.69 23.88 22.42
CA LEU A 93 17.38 24.59 23.51
C LEU A 93 16.56 25.19 24.67
N ASN A 94 16.67 24.60 25.86
CA ASN A 94 17.46 25.15 26.99
C ASN A 94 17.67 24.07 28.05
#